data_AF-A0A377WFI5-F1
#
_entry.id   AF-A0A377WFI5-F1
#
_cell.length_a   1.000
_cell.length_b   1.000
_cell.length_c   1.000
_cell.angle_alpha   90.00
_cell.angle_beta   90.00
_cell.angle_gamma   90.00
#
_symmetry.space_group_name_H-M   'P 1'
#
loop_
_entity.id
_entity.type
_entity.pdbx_description
1 polymer ?
#
loop_
_entity_poly.entity_id
_entity_poly.type
_entity_poly.pdbx_seq_one_letter_code
_entity_poly.pdbx_strand_id
1 'polypeptide(L)'
;MAPSSAFAGSRLLRPLLNETRESLRQWALAHQLSWIEDESNQDDTYDRNFLRLRVIPVLRERWPHFSEAVARSASLCAEQEQLLDEMLAAELASLVAEDGSLAIAPLASMSPPRRAALLRRWLAGQQAPMPAREVPERLWHEVALAREDASPCLRLGEFTVRRFQQRLYWVKYLPGQTDSVQRWPDWRQPLRLADGLGELTLQPGGRLRPPSADEPVTVRFRASGHLHIVGRHGGRKLKKLWQELGVAPWRRDTTPLLFYGETPIAAADDLFVTTEGEVKDGEGVRLMWRKTGD
;
A
#
# COMPACT_ATOMS: atom_id res chain seq x y z
N MET A 1 -24.75 2.06 6.96
CA MET A 1 -24.17 1.15 5.95
C MET A 1 -24.65 1.61 4.59
N ALA A 2 -23.83 1.57 3.55
CA ALA A 2 -24.27 1.97 2.20
C ALA A 2 -25.11 0.85 1.53
N PRO A 3 -26.14 1.19 0.75
CA PRO A 3 -26.97 0.21 0.02
C PRO A 3 -26.18 -0.54 -1.07
N SER A 4 -25.02 0.00 -1.49
CA SER A 4 -24.07 -0.64 -2.39
C SER A 4 -22.65 -0.34 -1.92
N SER A 5 -21.74 -1.32 -2.04
CA SER A 5 -20.30 -1.13 -1.78
C SER A 5 -19.46 -2.00 -2.71
N ALA A 6 -18.23 -1.61 -3.03
CA ALA A 6 -17.28 -2.47 -3.73
C ALA A 6 -16.92 -3.70 -2.86
N PHE A 7 -16.79 -4.87 -3.47
CA PHE A 7 -16.42 -6.12 -2.78
C PHE A 7 -15.78 -7.11 -3.77
N ALA A 8 -14.52 -7.49 -3.52
CA ALA A 8 -13.79 -8.50 -4.30
C ALA A 8 -13.87 -8.30 -5.84
N GLY A 9 -13.67 -7.06 -6.33
CA GLY A 9 -13.78 -6.73 -7.75
C GLY A 9 -15.21 -6.60 -8.30
N SER A 10 -16.23 -6.73 -7.45
CA SER A 10 -17.64 -6.63 -7.78
C SER A 10 -18.38 -5.59 -6.91
N ARG A 11 -19.71 -5.49 -7.02
CA ARG A 11 -20.56 -4.67 -6.15
C ARG A 11 -21.41 -5.56 -5.25
N LEU A 12 -21.35 -5.32 -3.95
CA LEU A 12 -22.22 -5.91 -2.95
C LEU A 12 -23.44 -5.00 -2.72
N LEU A 13 -24.60 -5.46 -3.17
CA LEU A 13 -25.89 -4.78 -2.99
C LEU A 13 -26.58 -5.24 -1.71
N ARG A 14 -27.28 -4.31 -1.04
CA ARG A 14 -28.07 -4.57 0.17
C ARG A 14 -29.50 -4.06 -0.01
N PRO A 15 -30.35 -4.74 -0.84
CA PRO A 15 -31.66 -4.21 -1.21
C PRO A 15 -32.62 -4.03 -0.03
N LEU A 16 -32.54 -4.93 0.95
CA LEU A 16 -33.42 -4.95 2.13
C LEU A 16 -32.87 -4.15 3.31
N LEU A 17 -31.87 -3.28 3.10
CA LEU A 17 -31.18 -2.55 4.17
C LEU A 17 -32.12 -1.63 4.96
N ASN A 18 -33.14 -1.09 4.29
CA ASN A 18 -34.12 -0.18 4.89
C ASN A 18 -35.38 -0.90 5.40
N GLU A 19 -35.48 -2.21 5.20
CA GLU A 19 -36.63 -3.00 5.66
C GLU A 19 -36.45 -3.42 7.11
N THR A 20 -37.55 -3.35 7.88
CA THR A 20 -37.53 -3.84 9.26
C THR A 20 -37.67 -5.36 9.28
N ARG A 21 -37.14 -5.99 10.34
CA ARG A 21 -37.32 -7.44 10.54
C ARG A 21 -38.80 -7.84 10.60
N GLU A 22 -39.64 -6.95 11.14
CA GLU A 22 -41.08 -7.17 11.22
C GLU A 22 -41.74 -7.14 9.83
N SER A 23 -41.42 -6.13 9.01
CA SER A 23 -41.85 -6.04 7.60
C SER A 23 -41.47 -7.32 6.84
N LEU A 24 -40.21 -7.75 6.95
CA LEU A 24 -39.73 -8.97 6.28
C LEU A 24 -40.44 -10.24 6.78
N ARG A 25 -40.71 -10.34 8.09
CA ARG A 25 -41.43 -11.49 8.65
C ARG A 25 -42.89 -11.52 8.17
N GLN A 26 -43.57 -10.38 8.17
CA GLN A 26 -44.94 -10.28 7.66
C GLN A 26 -45.00 -10.65 6.17
N TRP A 27 -44.05 -10.16 5.38
CA TRP A 27 -43.95 -10.49 3.95
C TRP A 27 -43.69 -11.99 3.73
N ALA A 28 -42.77 -12.60 4.48
CA ALA A 28 -42.47 -14.02 4.39
C ALA A 28 -43.68 -14.90 4.76
N LEU A 29 -44.42 -14.53 5.82
CA LEU A 29 -45.64 -15.23 6.23
C LEU A 29 -46.75 -15.10 5.18
N ALA A 30 -46.96 -13.90 4.62
CA ALA A 30 -47.96 -13.67 3.58
C ALA A 30 -47.70 -14.51 2.32
N HIS A 31 -46.42 -14.79 2.01
CA HIS A 31 -46.01 -15.64 0.88
C HIS A 31 -45.75 -17.10 1.28
N GLN A 32 -46.11 -17.50 2.51
CA GLN A 32 -45.97 -18.87 3.01
C GLN A 32 -44.54 -19.43 2.90
N LEU A 33 -43.54 -18.57 3.07
CA LEU A 33 -42.14 -18.98 3.04
C LEU A 33 -41.73 -19.66 4.34
N SER A 34 -40.97 -20.73 4.24
CA SER A 34 -40.31 -21.40 5.36
C SER A 34 -38.83 -21.06 5.37
N TRP A 35 -38.24 -20.80 6.54
CA TRP A 35 -36.82 -20.50 6.71
C TRP A 35 -36.22 -21.28 7.88
N ILE A 36 -34.90 -21.42 7.88
CA ILE A 36 -34.14 -22.12 8.92
C ILE A 36 -33.71 -21.10 9.98
N GLU A 37 -33.90 -21.43 11.25
CA GLU A 37 -33.34 -20.65 12.37
C GLU A 37 -32.05 -21.32 12.85
N ASP A 38 -30.92 -20.68 12.57
CA ASP A 38 -29.59 -21.15 13.00
C ASP A 38 -29.43 -20.96 14.52
N GLU A 39 -29.00 -22.00 15.23
CA GLU A 39 -28.79 -22.03 16.69
C GLU A 39 -27.78 -20.97 17.17
N SER A 40 -26.79 -20.64 16.34
CA SER A 40 -25.80 -19.58 16.63
C SER A 40 -26.42 -18.18 16.76
N ASN A 41 -27.68 -18.00 16.33
CA ASN A 41 -28.41 -16.75 16.54
C ASN A 41 -28.70 -16.45 18.01
N GLN A 42 -28.69 -17.46 18.88
CA GLN A 42 -28.96 -17.30 20.31
C GLN A 42 -27.67 -17.19 21.15
N ASP A 43 -26.51 -17.34 20.52
CA ASP A 43 -25.21 -17.24 21.18
C ASP A 43 -24.81 -15.77 21.40
N ASP A 44 -24.78 -15.32 22.65
CA ASP A 44 -24.41 -13.95 23.01
C ASP A 44 -22.91 -13.72 23.18
N THR A 45 -22.07 -14.73 22.94
CA THR A 45 -20.60 -14.62 22.97
C THR A 45 -20.09 -13.60 21.95
N TYR A 46 -20.78 -13.43 20.82
CA TYR A 46 -20.42 -12.48 19.79
C TYR A 46 -21.07 -11.10 20.04
N ASP A 47 -20.28 -10.03 20.01
CA ASP A 47 -20.74 -8.64 20.26
C ASP A 47 -22.01 -8.27 19.49
N ARG A 48 -22.12 -8.69 18.23
CA ARG A 48 -23.29 -8.43 17.39
C ARG A 48 -24.56 -9.09 17.95
N ASN A 49 -24.45 -10.33 18.42
CA ASN A 49 -25.58 -11.06 19.00
C ASN A 49 -25.91 -10.51 20.38
N PHE A 50 -24.91 -10.20 21.22
CA PHE A 50 -25.10 -9.53 22.50
C PHE A 50 -25.88 -8.22 22.34
N LEU A 51 -25.47 -7.34 21.41
CA LEU A 51 -26.18 -6.10 21.13
C LEU A 51 -27.63 -6.36 20.71
N ARG A 52 -27.86 -7.33 19.83
CA ARG A 52 -29.19 -7.69 19.32
C ARG A 52 -30.11 -8.26 20.41
N LEU A 53 -29.59 -9.13 21.26
CA LEU A 53 -30.37 -9.93 22.22
C LEU A 53 -30.54 -9.24 23.56
N ARG A 54 -29.53 -8.47 24.02
CA ARG A 54 -29.48 -7.93 25.38
C ARG A 54 -29.62 -6.41 25.43
N VAL A 55 -28.97 -5.69 24.51
CA VAL A 55 -28.88 -4.22 24.59
C VAL A 55 -30.03 -3.53 23.86
N ILE A 56 -30.24 -3.85 22.58
CA ILE A 56 -31.26 -3.19 21.74
C ILE A 56 -32.68 -3.35 22.30
N PRO A 57 -33.11 -4.52 22.83
CA PRO A 57 -34.45 -4.66 23.41
C PRO A 57 -34.69 -3.73 24.59
N VAL A 58 -33.75 -3.66 25.53
CA VAL A 58 -33.82 -2.76 26.71
C VAL A 58 -33.90 -1.30 26.29
N LEU A 59 -33.15 -0.90 25.25
CA LEU A 59 -33.22 0.46 24.71
C LEU A 59 -34.57 0.75 24.05
N ARG A 60 -35.17 -0.23 23.36
CA ARG A 60 -36.49 -0.10 22.72
C ARG A 60 -37.63 -0.01 23.72
N GLU A 61 -37.52 -0.67 24.87
CA GLU A 61 -38.53 -0.56 25.95
C GLU A 61 -38.69 0.89 26.43
N ARG A 62 -37.57 1.62 26.58
CA ARG A 62 -37.60 3.04 26.98
C ARG A 62 -37.80 3.98 25.79
N TRP A 63 -37.22 3.67 24.63
CA TRP A 63 -37.27 4.48 23.42
C TRP A 63 -37.68 3.63 22.21
N PRO A 64 -38.98 3.51 21.92
CA PRO A 64 -39.50 2.62 20.86
C PRO A 64 -38.84 2.82 19.48
N HIS A 65 -38.46 4.06 19.15
CA HIS A 65 -37.85 4.45 17.88
C HIS A 65 -36.31 4.49 17.89
N PHE A 66 -35.65 3.88 18.90
CA PHE A 66 -34.19 3.95 19.04
C PHE A 66 -33.43 3.50 17.78
N SER A 67 -33.84 2.38 17.18
CA SER A 67 -33.17 1.85 15.97
C SER A 67 -33.30 2.78 14.77
N GLU A 68 -34.45 3.42 14.59
CA GLU A 68 -34.68 4.41 13.54
C GLU A 68 -33.86 5.68 13.76
N ALA A 69 -33.76 6.13 15.02
CA ALA A 69 -32.93 7.28 15.38
C ALA A 69 -31.44 7.02 15.07
N VAL A 70 -30.92 5.84 15.43
CA VAL A 70 -29.53 5.44 15.11
C VAL A 70 -29.32 5.35 13.60
N ALA A 71 -30.25 4.74 12.86
CA ALA A 71 -30.17 4.66 11.40
C ALA A 71 -30.17 6.06 10.75
N ARG A 72 -31.00 6.98 11.25
CA ARG A 72 -31.05 8.38 10.81
C ARG A 72 -29.74 9.11 11.10
N SER A 73 -29.18 8.97 12.30
CA SER A 73 -27.86 9.53 12.63
C SER A 73 -26.77 8.99 11.70
N ALA A 74 -26.78 7.69 11.40
CA ALA A 74 -25.83 7.09 10.46
C ALA A 74 -26.00 7.62 9.02
N SER A 75 -27.23 7.87 8.56
CA SER A 75 -27.50 8.50 7.25
C SER A 75 -26.96 9.92 7.21
N LEU A 76 -27.28 10.74 8.22
CA LEU A 76 -26.80 12.11 8.32
C LEU A 76 -25.28 12.16 8.33
N CYS A 77 -24.60 11.30 9.08
CA CYS A 77 -23.14 11.20 9.06
C CYS A 77 -22.60 10.83 7.67
N ALA A 78 -23.24 9.91 6.95
CA ALA A 78 -22.83 9.55 5.59
C ALA A 78 -23.02 10.71 4.60
N GLU A 79 -24.13 11.45 4.71
CA GLU A 79 -24.39 12.65 3.90
C GLU A 79 -23.34 13.74 4.16
N GLN A 80 -22.94 13.95 5.42
CA GLN A 80 -21.87 14.90 5.75
C GLN A 80 -20.51 14.46 5.19
N GLU A 81 -20.16 13.17 5.25
CA GLU A 81 -18.92 12.68 4.65
C GLU A 81 -18.93 12.79 3.13
N GLN A 82 -20.06 12.55 2.47
CA GLN A 82 -20.19 12.75 1.03
C GLN A 82 -20.03 14.23 0.66
N LEU A 83 -20.64 15.15 1.40
CA LEU A 83 -20.46 16.58 1.18
C LEU A 83 -18.98 16.99 1.33
N LEU A 84 -18.29 16.45 2.33
CA LEU A 84 -16.85 16.67 2.50
C LEU A 84 -16.02 16.07 1.35
N ASP A 85 -16.41 14.92 0.78
CA ASP A 85 -15.79 14.36 -0.42
C ASP A 85 -15.91 15.33 -1.59
N GLU A 86 -17.10 15.86 -1.84
CA GLU A 86 -17.36 16.83 -2.91
C GLU A 86 -16.56 18.12 -2.71
N MET A 87 -16.56 18.68 -1.50
CA MET A 87 -15.87 19.93 -1.18
C MET A 87 -14.34 19.82 -1.27
N LEU A 88 -13.78 18.65 -0.94
CA LEU A 88 -12.32 18.45 -0.88
C LEU A 88 -11.75 17.76 -2.12
N ALA A 89 -12.58 17.31 -3.06
CA ALA A 89 -12.14 16.55 -4.23
C ALA A 89 -11.08 17.28 -5.07
N ALA A 90 -11.34 18.53 -5.46
CA ALA A 90 -10.42 19.32 -6.27
C ALA A 90 -9.12 19.63 -5.53
N GLU A 91 -9.22 19.96 -4.24
CA GLU A 91 -8.06 20.19 -3.38
C GLU A 91 -7.20 18.93 -3.29
N LEU A 92 -7.79 17.78 -2.94
CA LEU A 92 -7.08 16.51 -2.87
C LEU A 92 -6.41 16.15 -4.19
N ALA A 93 -7.13 16.28 -5.32
CA ALA A 93 -6.58 16.00 -6.64
C ALA A 93 -5.35 16.86 -6.97
N SER A 94 -5.32 18.12 -6.53
CA SER A 94 -4.15 18.99 -6.72
C SER A 94 -2.92 18.60 -5.87
N LEU A 95 -3.13 17.83 -4.79
CA LEU A 95 -2.07 17.43 -3.86
C LEU A 95 -1.47 16.05 -4.19
N VAL A 96 -2.26 15.20 -4.84
CA VAL A 96 -1.87 13.84 -5.23
C VAL A 96 -1.16 13.88 -6.58
N ALA A 97 0.02 13.26 -6.65
CA ALA A 97 0.74 13.10 -7.91
C ALA A 97 0.30 11.82 -8.64
N GLU A 98 0.75 11.65 -9.89
CA GLU A 98 0.44 10.48 -10.71
C GLU A 98 0.88 9.14 -10.07
N ASP A 99 1.94 9.17 -9.25
CA ASP A 99 2.43 8.01 -8.49
C ASP A 99 1.61 7.72 -7.22
N GLY A 100 0.52 8.46 -6.97
CA GLY A 100 -0.35 8.34 -5.80
C GLY A 100 0.21 8.98 -4.52
N SER A 101 1.38 9.62 -4.57
CA SER A 101 1.97 10.28 -3.39
C SER A 101 1.28 11.63 -3.09
N LEU A 102 1.20 12.00 -1.82
CA LEU A 102 0.52 13.22 -1.35
C LEU A 102 1.52 14.31 -0.92
N ALA A 103 1.36 15.54 -1.40
CA ALA A 103 2.21 16.66 -1.02
C ALA A 103 2.03 17.08 0.45
N ILE A 104 3.13 17.26 1.19
CA ILE A 104 3.11 17.65 2.60
C ILE A 104 2.98 19.17 2.78
N ALA A 105 3.72 19.95 1.99
CA ALA A 105 3.85 21.39 2.22
C ALA A 105 2.50 22.14 2.24
N PRO A 106 1.55 21.90 1.33
CA PRO A 106 0.25 22.58 1.37
C PRO A 106 -0.60 22.21 2.58
N LEU A 107 -0.43 21.01 3.14
CA LEU A 107 -1.16 20.57 4.32
C LEU A 107 -0.71 21.33 5.58
N ALA A 108 0.54 21.81 5.62
CA ALA A 108 1.11 22.44 6.81
C ALA A 108 0.37 23.72 7.24
N SER A 109 -0.18 24.48 6.29
CA SER A 109 -0.97 25.69 6.55
C SER A 109 -2.43 25.42 6.91
N MET A 110 -2.89 24.17 6.78
CA MET A 110 -4.29 23.80 7.03
C MET A 110 -4.54 23.52 8.51
N SER A 111 -5.81 23.67 8.92
CA SER A 111 -6.25 23.28 10.26
C SER A 111 -6.15 21.74 10.46
N PRO A 112 -5.92 21.27 11.69
CA PRO A 112 -5.89 19.83 12.00
C PRO A 112 -7.08 19.01 11.46
N PRO A 113 -8.36 19.44 11.59
CA PRO A 113 -9.48 18.66 11.05
C PRO A 113 -9.47 18.58 9.52
N ARG A 114 -9.09 19.67 8.83
CA ARG A 114 -8.99 19.67 7.36
C ARG A 114 -7.88 18.75 6.87
N ARG A 115 -6.70 18.80 7.51
CA ARG A 115 -5.61 17.84 7.23
C ARG A 115 -6.07 16.41 7.43
N ALA A 116 -6.73 16.11 8.55
CA ALA A 116 -7.22 14.76 8.83
C ALA A 116 -8.23 14.27 7.80
N ALA A 117 -9.14 15.15 7.36
CA ALA A 117 -10.12 14.84 6.32
C ALA A 117 -9.46 14.50 4.97
N LEU A 118 -8.43 15.26 4.57
CA LEU A 118 -7.66 15.00 3.34
C LEU A 118 -6.82 13.72 3.45
N LEU A 119 -6.16 13.47 4.59
CA LEU A 119 -5.36 12.27 4.82
C LEU A 119 -6.22 11.00 4.79
N ARG A 120 -7.44 11.03 5.36
CA ARG A 120 -8.38 9.91 5.28
C ARG A 120 -8.81 9.62 3.85
N ARG A 121 -9.14 10.66 3.08
CA ARG A 121 -9.55 10.54 1.67
C ARG A 121 -8.42 10.07 0.77
N TRP A 122 -7.21 10.56 0.99
CA TRP A 122 -6.01 10.05 0.33
C TRP A 122 -5.82 8.56 0.58
N LEU A 123 -5.84 8.11 1.84
CA LEU A 123 -5.73 6.70 2.19
C LEU A 123 -6.85 5.86 1.55
N ALA A 124 -8.09 6.36 1.54
CA ALA A 124 -9.21 5.70 0.89
C ALA A 124 -9.00 5.57 -0.64
N GLY A 125 -8.45 6.59 -1.29
CA GLY A 125 -8.06 6.55 -2.71
C GLY A 125 -6.98 5.50 -3.00
N GLN A 126 -6.10 5.24 -2.04
CA GLN A 126 -5.11 4.15 -2.09
C GLN A 126 -5.69 2.77 -1.71
N GLN A 127 -7.02 2.66 -1.57
CA GLN A 127 -7.74 1.45 -1.12
C GLN A 127 -7.30 0.95 0.26
N ALA A 128 -6.76 1.83 1.11
CA ALA A 128 -6.40 1.48 2.47
C ALA A 128 -7.67 1.16 3.29
N PRO A 129 -7.59 0.26 4.29
CA PRO A 129 -8.68 0.07 5.23
C PRO A 129 -8.96 1.39 5.97
N MET A 130 -10.23 1.61 6.33
CA MET A 130 -10.64 2.83 7.04
C MET A 130 -9.74 3.03 8.28
N PRO A 131 -8.94 4.10 8.30
CA PRO A 131 -7.99 4.31 9.39
C PRO A 131 -8.72 4.66 10.68
N ALA A 132 -8.18 4.19 11.82
CA ALA A 132 -8.66 4.61 13.13
C ALA A 132 -8.55 6.13 13.31
N ARG A 133 -9.33 6.71 14.23
CA ARG A 133 -9.50 8.16 14.36
C ARG A 133 -8.18 8.91 14.52
N GLU A 134 -7.24 8.32 15.25
CA GLU A 134 -5.92 8.83 15.62
C GLU A 134 -4.89 8.73 14.49
N VAL A 135 -5.10 7.86 13.50
CA VAL A 135 -4.11 7.58 12.45
C VAL A 135 -3.71 8.83 11.65
N PRO A 136 -4.62 9.72 11.20
CA PRO A 136 -4.22 10.94 10.51
C PRO A 136 -3.34 11.87 11.36
N GLU A 137 -3.61 11.97 12.67
CA GLU A 137 -2.79 12.80 13.56
C GLU A 137 -1.42 12.17 13.78
N ARG A 138 -1.35 10.86 13.98
CA ARG A 138 -0.09 10.13 14.08
C ARG A 138 0.74 10.24 12.81
N LEU A 139 0.11 10.04 11.65
CA LEU A 139 0.74 10.20 10.34
C LEU A 139 1.34 11.60 10.20
N TRP A 140 0.59 12.63 10.58
CA TRP A 140 1.09 14.00 10.53
C TRP A 140 2.32 14.22 11.42
N HIS A 141 2.26 13.84 12.70
CA HIS A 141 3.34 14.13 13.65
C HIS A 141 4.54 13.18 13.54
N GLU A 142 4.28 11.87 13.39
CA GLU A 142 5.31 10.82 13.34
C GLU A 142 5.97 10.71 11.96
N VAL A 143 5.29 11.11 10.87
CA VAL A 143 5.79 10.95 9.50
C VAL A 143 5.93 12.26 8.76
N ALA A 144 4.87 13.06 8.64
CA ALA A 144 4.90 14.27 7.82
C ALA A 144 5.80 15.37 8.40
N LEU A 145 5.88 15.48 9.73
CA LEU A 145 6.75 16.44 10.42
C LEU A 145 8.13 15.88 10.81
N ALA A 146 8.32 14.56 10.78
CA ALA A 146 9.59 13.94 11.12
C ALA A 146 10.70 14.31 10.11
N ARG A 147 11.93 14.48 10.59
CA ARG A 147 13.07 14.85 9.74
C ARG A 147 13.24 13.85 8.60
N GLU A 148 13.65 14.32 7.42
CA GLU A 148 13.80 13.45 6.24
C GLU A 148 14.87 12.36 6.44
N ASP A 149 15.90 12.63 7.24
CA ASP A 149 16.99 11.70 7.56
C ASP A 149 16.58 10.60 8.56
N ALA A 150 15.48 10.81 9.31
CA ALA A 150 14.97 9.83 10.27
C ALA A 150 14.24 8.65 9.63
N SER A 151 14.02 8.67 8.30
CA SER A 151 13.30 7.63 7.56
C SER A 151 11.98 7.21 8.21
N PRO A 152 11.08 8.18 8.50
CA PRO A 152 9.90 7.90 9.30
C PRO A 152 8.95 6.92 8.60
N CYS A 153 8.31 6.08 9.43
CA CYS A 153 7.49 4.97 8.96
C CYS A 153 6.34 4.73 9.94
N LEU A 154 5.11 4.86 9.45
CA LEU A 154 3.91 4.43 10.18
C LEU A 154 3.36 3.17 9.54
N ARG A 155 3.36 2.05 10.26
CA ARG A 155 2.83 0.77 9.77
C ARG A 155 1.34 0.65 10.03
N LEU A 156 0.57 0.35 8.98
CA LEU A 156 -0.87 0.10 9.01
C LEU A 156 -1.11 -1.27 8.35
N GLY A 157 -1.06 -2.34 9.16
CA GLY A 157 -1.15 -3.72 8.67
C GLY A 157 0.03 -4.12 7.77
N GLU A 158 -0.28 -4.57 6.54
CA GLU A 158 0.70 -4.94 5.52
C GLU A 158 1.29 -3.75 4.75
N PHE A 159 0.85 -2.53 5.06
CA PHE A 159 1.29 -1.32 4.39
C PHE A 159 1.97 -0.36 5.36
N THR A 160 2.72 0.59 4.80
CA THR A 160 3.38 1.66 5.53
C THR A 160 3.13 2.99 4.86
N VAL A 161 2.93 4.03 5.66
CA VAL A 161 3.05 5.42 5.23
C VAL A 161 4.47 5.89 5.50
N ARG A 162 5.14 6.44 4.49
CA ARG A 162 6.52 6.95 4.58
C ARG A 162 6.65 8.33 3.96
N ARG A 163 7.67 9.08 4.39
CA ARG A 163 8.02 10.41 3.85
C ARG A 163 9.23 10.33 2.92
N PHE A 164 9.14 10.95 1.75
CA PHE A 164 10.29 11.17 0.87
C PHE A 164 10.06 12.41 0.00
N GLN A 165 11.08 13.26 -0.14
CA GLN A 165 11.04 14.48 -0.97
C GLN A 165 9.78 15.35 -0.73
N GLN A 166 9.46 15.67 0.53
CA GLN A 166 8.25 16.43 0.93
C GLN A 166 6.90 15.82 0.52
N ARG A 167 6.86 14.50 0.29
CA ARG A 167 5.62 13.77 -0.06
C ARG A 167 5.43 12.55 0.85
N LEU A 168 4.17 12.17 1.03
CA LEU A 168 3.74 10.96 1.73
C LEU A 168 3.44 9.87 0.72
N TYR A 169 3.91 8.66 1.00
CA TYR A 169 3.72 7.49 0.15
C TYR A 169 3.02 6.40 0.93
N TRP A 170 2.00 5.79 0.32
CA TRP A 170 1.38 4.56 0.79
C TRP A 170 2.00 3.39 0.04
N VAL A 171 2.80 2.58 0.73
CA VAL A 171 3.55 1.49 0.10
C VAL A 171 3.37 0.20 0.87
N LYS A 172 3.32 -0.92 0.15
CA LYS A 172 3.36 -2.25 0.76
C LYS A 172 4.64 -2.39 1.59
N TYR A 173 4.50 -2.90 2.80
CA TYR A 173 5.64 -3.20 3.64
C TYR A 173 6.44 -4.35 3.05
N LEU A 174 7.73 -4.13 2.84
CA LEU A 174 8.69 -5.14 2.46
C LEU A 174 9.81 -5.16 3.51
N PRO A 175 10.20 -6.34 4.02
CA PRO A 175 11.36 -6.46 4.90
C PRO A 175 12.63 -6.16 4.11
N GLY A 176 13.55 -5.42 4.73
CA GLY A 176 14.84 -5.09 4.14
C GLY A 176 15.69 -6.33 3.89
N GLN A 177 16.35 -6.39 2.73
CA GLN A 177 17.13 -7.53 2.26
C GLN A 177 18.64 -7.31 2.34
N THR A 178 19.09 -6.32 3.13
CA THR A 178 20.48 -5.84 3.13
C THR A 178 21.52 -6.96 3.13
N ASP A 179 21.34 -8.00 3.96
CA ASP A 179 22.29 -9.10 4.11
C ASP A 179 21.93 -10.35 3.30
N SER A 180 20.88 -10.28 2.48
CA SER A 180 20.44 -11.36 1.61
C SER A 180 21.36 -11.47 0.38
N VAL A 181 21.77 -12.71 0.09
CA VAL A 181 22.52 -13.06 -1.11
C VAL A 181 21.83 -14.27 -1.73
N GLN A 182 21.30 -14.08 -2.94
CA GLN A 182 20.63 -15.14 -3.68
C GLN A 182 21.47 -15.53 -4.90
N ARG A 183 21.81 -16.81 -5.01
CA ARG A 183 22.49 -17.35 -6.18
C ARG A 183 21.51 -17.46 -7.35
N TRP A 184 21.98 -17.16 -8.56
CA TRP A 184 21.25 -17.35 -9.81
C TRP A 184 21.97 -18.41 -10.66
N PRO A 185 21.67 -19.71 -10.48
CA PRO A 185 22.45 -20.79 -11.08
C PRO A 185 22.41 -20.80 -12.61
N ASP A 186 21.24 -20.53 -13.17
CA ASP A 186 21.04 -20.36 -14.61
C ASP A 186 20.40 -18.99 -14.88
N TRP A 187 21.24 -18.04 -15.27
CA TRP A 187 20.84 -16.66 -15.55
C TRP A 187 19.96 -16.52 -16.80
N ARG A 188 19.82 -17.59 -17.60
CA ARG A 188 18.90 -17.66 -18.75
C ARG A 188 17.47 -17.99 -18.31
N GLN A 189 17.30 -18.52 -17.10
CA GLN A 189 15.99 -18.78 -16.48
C GLN A 189 15.61 -17.62 -15.57
N PRO A 190 14.31 -17.33 -15.38
CA PRO A 190 13.87 -16.35 -14.40
C PRO A 190 14.28 -16.72 -12.96
N LEU A 191 14.68 -15.71 -12.18
CA LEU A 191 14.95 -15.87 -10.75
C LEU A 191 13.84 -15.23 -9.92
N ARG A 192 13.10 -16.05 -9.18
CA ARG A 192 12.16 -15.56 -8.16
C ARG A 192 12.91 -15.07 -6.93
N LEU A 193 12.67 -13.82 -6.56
CA LEU A 193 13.26 -13.19 -5.38
C LEU A 193 12.48 -13.53 -4.11
N ALA A 194 13.18 -13.54 -2.98
CA ALA A 194 12.60 -13.73 -1.66
C ALA A 194 11.62 -12.60 -1.26
N ASP A 195 10.81 -12.86 -0.24
CA ASP A 195 9.93 -11.88 0.43
C ASP A 195 9.02 -11.07 -0.49
N GLY A 196 8.59 -11.69 -1.59
CA GLY A 196 7.65 -11.10 -2.53
C GLY A 196 8.24 -9.94 -3.33
N LEU A 197 9.55 -9.84 -3.49
CA LEU A 197 10.18 -8.82 -4.34
C LEU A 197 9.95 -9.04 -5.84
N GLY A 198 9.44 -10.21 -6.25
CA GLY A 198 9.07 -10.50 -7.64
C GLY A 198 10.09 -11.38 -8.34
N GLU A 199 10.32 -11.13 -9.63
CA GLU A 199 11.13 -11.98 -10.49
C GLU A 199 12.11 -11.14 -11.34
N LEU A 200 13.33 -11.64 -11.49
CA LEU A 200 14.34 -11.07 -12.38
C LEU A 200 14.53 -11.94 -13.61
N THR A 201 14.75 -11.31 -14.75
CA THR A 201 15.17 -11.98 -15.99
C THR A 201 16.25 -11.18 -16.70
N LEU A 202 17.21 -11.87 -17.34
CA LEU A 202 18.12 -11.24 -18.30
C LEU A 202 17.59 -11.50 -19.72
N GLN A 203 17.21 -10.43 -20.41
CA GLN A 203 16.74 -10.51 -21.80
C GLN A 203 17.85 -10.10 -22.77
N PRO A 204 17.91 -10.70 -23.97
CA PRO A 204 18.81 -10.22 -25.03
C PRO A 204 18.53 -8.76 -25.39
N GLY A 205 19.59 -8.01 -25.69
CA GLY A 205 19.51 -6.60 -26.04
C GLY A 205 19.54 -5.72 -24.79
N GLY A 206 20.67 -5.04 -24.59
CA GLY A 206 20.86 -4.11 -23.48
C GLY A 206 22.31 -3.67 -23.35
N ARG A 207 22.59 -2.92 -22.28
CA ARG A 207 23.94 -2.36 -22.02
C ARG A 207 24.79 -3.23 -21.11
N LEU A 208 24.25 -4.34 -20.60
CA LEU A 208 24.98 -5.22 -19.69
C LEU A 208 25.76 -6.25 -20.48
N ARG A 209 27.00 -6.51 -20.10
CA ARG A 209 27.70 -7.70 -20.58
C ARG A 209 27.02 -8.96 -20.03
N PRO A 210 26.95 -10.06 -20.79
CA PRO A 210 26.59 -11.35 -20.24
C PRO A 210 27.65 -11.82 -19.23
N PRO A 211 27.28 -12.66 -18.25
CA PRO A 211 28.24 -13.27 -17.34
C PRO A 211 29.11 -14.30 -18.10
N SER A 212 30.37 -14.41 -17.71
CA SER A 212 31.28 -15.44 -18.23
C SER A 212 30.89 -16.82 -17.67
N ALA A 213 31.29 -17.91 -18.34
CA ALA A 213 30.90 -19.27 -17.95
C ALA A 213 31.25 -19.64 -16.49
N ASP A 214 32.36 -19.10 -15.98
CA ASP A 214 32.86 -19.39 -14.64
C ASP A 214 32.52 -18.32 -13.58
N GLU A 215 31.82 -17.25 -13.97
CA GLU A 215 31.43 -16.19 -13.04
C GLU A 215 30.12 -16.56 -12.33
N PRO A 216 30.13 -16.74 -10.99
CA PRO A 216 28.90 -17.01 -10.27
C PRO A 216 28.02 -15.76 -10.29
N VAL A 217 26.80 -15.92 -10.81
CA VAL A 217 25.80 -14.84 -10.83
C VAL A 217 25.05 -14.84 -9.50
N THR A 218 25.03 -13.69 -8.83
CA THR A 218 24.29 -13.50 -7.58
C THR A 218 23.50 -12.21 -7.59
N VAL A 219 22.44 -12.20 -6.80
CA VAL A 219 21.62 -11.01 -6.52
C VAL A 219 21.81 -10.64 -5.06
N ARG A 220 22.14 -9.38 -4.83
CA ARG A 220 22.40 -8.81 -3.50
C ARG A 220 21.66 -7.49 -3.35
N PHE A 221 21.64 -6.93 -2.14
CA PHE A 221 20.96 -5.65 -1.85
C PHE A 221 21.88 -4.62 -1.20
N ARG A 222 23.18 -4.93 -1.18
CA ARG A 222 24.25 -4.04 -0.72
C ARG A 222 25.47 -4.20 -1.62
N ALA A 223 26.25 -3.14 -1.72
CA ALA A 223 27.55 -3.15 -2.36
C ALA A 223 28.54 -2.36 -1.50
N SER A 224 29.74 -2.91 -1.34
CA SER A 224 30.87 -2.25 -0.66
C SER A 224 31.76 -1.51 -1.65
N GLY A 225 32.56 -0.57 -1.14
CA GLY A 225 33.51 0.17 -1.96
C GLY A 225 32.89 1.35 -2.74
N HIS A 226 33.64 1.83 -3.71
CA HIS A 226 33.21 2.87 -4.64
C HIS A 226 32.74 2.21 -5.93
N LEU A 227 31.55 2.59 -6.37
CA LEU A 227 30.96 2.14 -7.62
C LEU A 227 31.17 3.21 -8.69
N HIS A 228 31.64 2.78 -9.85
CA HIS A 228 31.77 3.60 -11.05
C HIS A 228 30.61 3.23 -11.97
N ILE A 229 29.73 4.19 -12.26
CA ILE A 229 28.56 3.96 -13.12
C ILE A 229 28.74 4.62 -14.47
N VAL A 230 28.18 4.00 -15.51
CA VAL A 230 28.21 4.49 -16.89
C VAL A 230 27.59 5.89 -16.96
N GLY A 231 28.20 6.78 -17.75
CA GLY A 231 27.72 8.15 -17.94
C GLY A 231 28.04 9.11 -16.79
N ARG A 232 28.83 8.69 -15.79
CA ARG A 232 29.24 9.53 -14.67
C ARG A 232 30.75 9.47 -14.43
N HIS A 233 31.35 10.63 -14.19
CA HIS A 233 32.74 10.70 -13.74
C HIS A 233 32.88 10.47 -12.22
N GLY A 234 33.83 9.61 -11.85
CA GLY A 234 34.22 9.35 -10.46
C GLY A 234 33.37 8.30 -9.74
N GLY A 235 34.01 7.59 -8.81
CA GLY A 235 33.36 6.54 -8.02
C GLY A 235 32.62 7.10 -6.80
N ARG A 236 31.49 6.49 -6.44
CA ARG A 236 30.72 6.84 -5.22
C ARG A 236 30.29 5.60 -4.45
N LYS A 237 30.12 5.75 -3.14
CA LYS A 237 29.46 4.74 -2.31
C LYS A 237 27.99 4.59 -2.75
N LEU A 238 27.46 3.36 -2.68
CA LEU A 238 26.08 3.05 -3.05
C LEU A 238 25.03 3.98 -2.41
N LYS A 239 25.17 4.30 -1.11
CA LYS A 239 24.28 5.24 -0.42
C LYS A 239 24.19 6.61 -1.11
N LYS A 240 25.30 7.11 -1.66
CA LYS A 240 25.32 8.40 -2.37
C LYS A 240 24.68 8.28 -3.75
N LEU A 241 24.91 7.17 -4.46
CA LEU A 241 24.22 6.90 -5.72
C LEU A 241 22.71 6.86 -5.55
N TRP A 242 22.21 6.17 -4.52
CA TRP A 242 20.78 6.17 -4.18
C TRP A 242 20.21 7.55 -3.92
N GLN A 243 20.96 8.44 -3.28
CA GLN A 243 20.50 9.82 -3.04
C GLN A 243 20.41 10.62 -4.34
N GLU A 244 21.44 10.53 -5.17
CA GLU A 244 21.52 11.28 -6.43
C GLU A 244 20.51 10.79 -7.48
N LEU A 245 20.24 9.48 -7.51
CA LEU A 245 19.21 8.89 -8.36
C LEU A 245 17.79 9.03 -7.78
N GLY A 246 17.62 9.72 -6.66
CA GLY A 246 16.30 9.93 -6.06
C GLY A 246 15.63 8.63 -5.56
N VAL A 247 16.40 7.60 -5.22
CA VAL A 247 15.86 6.32 -4.73
C VAL A 247 15.40 6.48 -3.28
N ALA A 248 14.10 6.24 -3.06
CA ALA A 248 13.47 6.33 -1.74
C ALA A 248 14.09 5.35 -0.73
N PRO A 249 14.23 5.71 0.56
CA PRO A 249 14.92 4.89 1.56
C PRO A 249 14.47 3.42 1.64
N TRP A 250 13.16 3.16 1.57
CA TRP A 250 12.58 1.81 1.64
C TRP A 250 12.81 0.95 0.39
N ARG A 251 13.32 1.56 -0.69
CA ARG A 251 13.74 0.87 -1.90
C ARG A 251 15.22 0.50 -1.87
N ARG A 252 16.04 1.16 -1.05
CA ARG A 252 17.51 1.07 -1.13
C ARG A 252 18.07 -0.29 -0.73
N ASP A 253 17.37 -0.99 0.15
CA ASP A 253 17.67 -2.32 0.67
C ASP A 253 16.72 -3.40 0.14
N THR A 254 15.86 -3.06 -0.82
CA THR A 254 14.93 -3.98 -1.50
C THR A 254 15.06 -3.94 -3.02
N THR A 255 15.91 -3.05 -3.55
CA THR A 255 16.26 -3.00 -4.98
C THR A 255 17.37 -4.01 -5.26
N PRO A 256 17.11 -5.00 -6.15
CA PRO A 256 18.13 -5.98 -6.51
C PRO A 256 19.34 -5.36 -7.19
N LEU A 257 20.52 -5.82 -6.78
CA LEU A 257 21.80 -5.53 -7.43
C LEU A 257 22.33 -6.84 -8.04
N LEU A 258 22.64 -6.80 -9.33
CA LEU A 258 23.25 -7.92 -10.04
C LEU A 258 24.76 -7.92 -9.80
N PHE A 259 25.30 -9.08 -9.42
CA PHE A 259 26.72 -9.31 -9.21
C PHE A 259 27.20 -10.47 -10.06
N TYR A 260 28.38 -10.32 -10.66
CA TYR A 260 29.14 -11.42 -11.26
C TYR A 260 30.40 -11.60 -10.41
N GLY A 261 30.53 -12.75 -9.76
CA GLY A 261 31.51 -12.91 -8.68
C GLY A 261 31.24 -11.94 -7.53
N GLU A 262 32.26 -11.18 -7.18
CA GLU A 262 32.19 -10.11 -6.17
C GLU A 262 31.99 -8.71 -6.78
N THR A 263 31.91 -8.61 -8.11
CA THR A 263 31.81 -7.34 -8.81
C THR A 263 30.35 -6.95 -9.03
N PRO A 264 29.91 -5.76 -8.55
CA PRO A 264 28.58 -5.23 -8.84
C PRO A 264 28.49 -4.80 -10.30
N ILE A 265 27.40 -5.17 -10.97
CA ILE A 265 27.20 -5.02 -12.41
C ILE A 265 26.11 -3.99 -12.71
N ALA A 266 24.98 -4.10 -12.03
CA ALA A 266 23.84 -3.21 -12.26
C ALA A 266 22.88 -3.19 -11.08
N ALA A 267 22.08 -2.14 -11.00
CA ALA A 267 20.87 -2.09 -10.20
C ALA A 267 19.64 -2.33 -11.08
N ALA A 268 18.67 -3.08 -10.57
CA ALA A 268 17.36 -3.28 -11.20
C ALA A 268 16.58 -1.95 -11.39
N ASP A 269 15.44 -2.01 -12.07
CA ASP A 269 14.66 -0.84 -12.52
C ASP A 269 15.46 0.14 -13.40
N ASP A 270 16.45 -0.38 -14.14
CA ASP A 270 17.35 0.39 -15.01
C ASP A 270 18.03 1.58 -14.28
N LEU A 271 18.18 1.50 -12.95
CA LEU A 271 18.67 2.62 -12.14
C LEU A 271 20.11 3.00 -12.47
N PHE A 272 20.98 2.00 -12.66
CA PHE A 272 22.32 2.21 -13.19
C PHE A 272 22.97 0.91 -13.66
N VAL A 273 23.98 1.07 -14.50
CA VAL A 273 24.95 0.04 -14.91
C VAL A 273 26.34 0.49 -14.46
N THR A 274 27.14 -0.42 -13.90
CA THR A 274 28.54 -0.11 -13.55
C THR A 274 29.43 -0.17 -14.78
N THR A 275 30.58 0.49 -14.75
CA THR A 275 31.56 0.42 -15.84
C THR A 275 32.12 -0.97 -16.05
N GLU A 276 32.17 -1.82 -15.00
CA GLU A 276 32.55 -3.24 -15.15
C GLU A 276 31.43 -4.10 -15.75
N GLY A 277 30.18 -3.64 -15.64
CA GLY A 277 29.00 -4.31 -16.19
C GLY A 277 28.65 -3.88 -17.61
N GLU A 278 29.24 -2.80 -18.11
CA GLU A 278 28.96 -2.28 -19.46
C GLU A 278 29.48 -3.23 -20.55
N VAL A 279 28.61 -3.54 -21.52
CA VAL A 279 29.00 -4.26 -22.73
C VAL A 279 29.88 -3.35 -23.59
N LYS A 280 31.08 -3.82 -23.94
CA LYS A 280 32.02 -3.08 -24.79
C LYS A 280 31.89 -3.47 -26.26
N ASP A 281 31.79 -4.77 -26.51
CA ASP A 281 31.65 -5.37 -27.84
C ASP A 281 30.62 -6.51 -27.79
N GLY A 282 29.84 -6.68 -28.87
CA GLY A 282 28.87 -7.76 -29.03
C GLY A 282 27.46 -7.46 -28.49
N GLU A 283 26.63 -8.51 -28.40
CA GLU A 283 25.26 -8.41 -27.91
C GLU A 283 25.21 -8.39 -26.38
N GLY A 284 24.70 -7.29 -25.82
CA GLY A 284 24.46 -7.16 -24.39
C GLY A 284 23.12 -7.76 -23.96
N VAL A 285 22.90 -7.78 -22.65
CA VAL A 285 21.66 -8.17 -21.99
C VAL A 285 21.05 -7.00 -21.21
N ARG A 286 19.77 -7.10 -20.89
CA ARG A 286 19.05 -6.16 -20.03
C ARG A 286 18.47 -6.89 -18.82
N LEU A 287 18.69 -6.31 -17.64
CA LEU A 287 18.11 -6.78 -16.39
C LEU A 287 16.70 -6.23 -16.24
N MET A 288 15.72 -7.13 -16.36
CA MET A 288 14.31 -6.82 -16.14
C MET A 288 13.88 -7.27 -14.75
N TRP A 289 13.15 -6.41 -14.05
CA TRP A 289 12.56 -6.71 -12.74
C TRP A 289 11.05 -6.56 -12.81
N ARG A 290 10.33 -7.67 -12.63
CA ARG A 290 8.87 -7.70 -12.51
C ARG A 290 8.51 -7.85 -11.04
N LYS A 291 7.89 -6.85 -10.43
CA LYS A 291 7.55 -6.89 -8.99
C LYS A 291 6.30 -7.73 -8.78
N THR A 292 6.14 -8.26 -7.57
CA THR A 292 4.93 -9.03 -7.23
C THR A 292 3.71 -8.11 -7.18
N GLY A 293 2.74 -8.35 -8.05
CA GLY A 293 1.50 -7.58 -8.12
C GLY A 293 1.49 -6.46 -9.18
N ASP A 294 2.57 -6.34 -9.97
CA ASP A 294 2.56 -5.63 -11.26
C ASP A 294 1.93 -6.49 -12.37
#